data_AF-A0A2J6PIL0-F1
#
_entry.id   AF-A0A2J6PIL0-F1
#
_cell.length_a   1.000
_cell.length_b   1.000
_cell.length_c   1.000
_cell.angle_alpha   90.00
_cell.angle_beta   90.00
_cell.angle_gamma   90.00
#
_symmetry.space_group_name_H-M   'P 1'
#
loop_
_entity.id
_entity.type
_entity.pdbx_description
1 polymer ?
#
loop_
_entity_poly.entity_id
_entity_poly.type
_entity_poly.pdbx_seq_one_letter_code
_entity_poly.pdbx_strand_id
1 'polypeptide(L)'
;MARGHDKLNKALGTRNCCVLGLCAAWITGFAAVAGGIYCLYLDKAGVGLESNFIIPHGAREVLPLGLNILLTFLNESMGYIHSCTLRWSLQFDNRLTFNSNLRLLSSSARFKSNKWYANLGFLFSIILSYATTSMIFLGWNPALSKTFDTNEDLSRPVDEIQVSGVALIFFGIGLLGQAGLSTWALRTTQVPTWSSNPLDTVLACTDETNPNQLIRRTDRCMKSVHQIKEDSHPCKPKAKQGPACTAHPEVKWVLTLLWLLVPLGGLWGGAIYVMIRKGNPHGVLGNSWNFIPWFTGELSNDCSAAARCSDGTSVLNVGWTAKGGPWESIGSIFLIAFFQAVVTLALHCAELLVNLSRDEGIFRMAITEKGTDPRYNSIVAAFSSWQTITLFAFKAAVHWLFGLSINNDFILGVNMYPPQIFYFTGFALMVAVFATYVSLRRPMGPLPATFGHLQTMADLIDDWEDRMFWGHKQMGYGGAPNYAGTSKTRLEMPRLDEYYGGNKSRTSLSGSLISGMSMEHLAASYDMQYNGGMFSTYGY
;
A
#
# COMPACT_ATOMS: atom_id res chain seq x y z
N MET A 1 -7.80 -26.45 -28.88
CA MET A 1 -7.41 -25.06 -28.52
C MET A 1 -8.67 -24.19 -28.48
N ALA A 2 -8.78 -23.28 -27.50
CA ALA A 2 -9.80 -22.21 -27.39
C ALA A 2 -11.21 -22.49 -26.80
N ARG A 3 -11.33 -23.22 -25.66
CA ARG A 3 -12.50 -23.08 -24.76
C ARG A 3 -12.18 -22.67 -23.32
N GLY A 4 -10.91 -22.73 -22.90
CA GLY A 4 -10.47 -22.31 -21.56
C GLY A 4 -10.22 -20.80 -21.41
N HIS A 5 -9.78 -20.12 -22.47
CA HIS A 5 -9.36 -18.71 -22.39
C HIS A 5 -10.49 -17.71 -22.13
N ASP A 6 -11.72 -17.99 -22.56
CA ASP A 6 -12.84 -17.05 -22.39
C ASP A 6 -13.36 -16.98 -20.95
N LYS A 7 -13.18 -18.04 -20.15
CA LYS A 7 -13.60 -18.05 -18.74
C LYS A 7 -12.71 -17.17 -17.85
N LEU A 8 -11.41 -17.08 -18.16
CA LEU A 8 -10.43 -16.31 -17.37
C LEU A 8 -10.37 -14.81 -17.77
N ASN A 9 -10.80 -14.46 -18.98
CA ASN A 9 -10.67 -13.10 -19.56
C ASN A 9 -11.76 -12.10 -19.12
N LYS A 10 -12.44 -12.35 -17.99
CA LYS A 10 -13.54 -11.48 -17.52
C LYS A 10 -13.10 -10.08 -17.06
N ALA A 11 -11.80 -9.81 -16.92
CA ALA A 11 -11.26 -8.58 -16.34
C ALA A 11 -10.52 -7.64 -17.33
N LEU A 12 -10.79 -7.71 -18.65
CA LEU A 12 -10.15 -6.83 -19.65
C LEU A 12 -10.33 -5.33 -19.34
N GLY A 13 -11.46 -4.93 -18.77
CA GLY A 13 -11.69 -3.53 -18.35
C GLY A 13 -10.71 -3.07 -17.27
N THR A 14 -10.33 -3.96 -16.34
CA THR A 14 -9.34 -3.66 -15.30
C THR A 14 -7.96 -3.46 -15.93
N ARG A 15 -7.57 -4.34 -16.84
CA ARG A 15 -6.32 -4.19 -17.61
C ARG A 15 -6.29 -2.86 -18.35
N ASN A 16 -7.34 -2.53 -19.10
CA ASN A 16 -7.38 -1.30 -19.91
C ASN A 16 -7.27 -0.05 -19.04
N CYS A 17 -7.98 0.02 -17.92
CA CYS A 17 -7.88 1.15 -17.01
C CYS A 17 -6.48 1.28 -16.37
N CYS A 18 -5.87 0.18 -15.95
CA CYS A 18 -4.49 0.22 -15.44
C CYS A 18 -3.50 0.67 -16.52
N VAL A 19 -3.67 0.23 -17.77
CA VAL A 19 -2.84 0.68 -18.90
C VAL A 19 -3.07 2.18 -19.18
N LEU A 20 -4.30 2.68 -19.10
CA LEU A 20 -4.58 4.12 -19.20
C LEU A 20 -3.88 4.90 -18.07
N GLY A 21 -3.95 4.41 -16.83
CA GLY A 21 -3.22 5.00 -15.71
C GLY A 21 -1.69 4.98 -15.90
N LEU A 22 -1.14 3.91 -16.48
CA LEU A 22 0.27 3.82 -16.85
C LEU A 22 0.64 4.85 -17.95
N CYS A 23 -0.19 5.01 -18.98
CA CYS A 23 0.01 6.04 -20.01
C CYS A 23 -0.05 7.45 -19.40
N ALA A 24 -1.01 7.72 -18.51
CA ALA A 24 -1.09 8.97 -17.80
C ALA A 24 0.16 9.23 -16.96
N ALA A 25 0.68 8.23 -16.25
CA ALA A 25 1.92 8.35 -15.47
C ALA A 25 3.14 8.68 -16.34
N TRP A 26 3.27 8.07 -17.53
CA TRP A 26 4.31 8.43 -18.49
C TRP A 26 4.20 9.89 -18.95
N ILE A 27 3.00 10.32 -19.35
CA ILE A 27 2.75 11.70 -19.81
C ILE A 27 3.06 12.70 -18.69
N THR A 28 2.53 12.47 -17.48
CA THR A 28 2.78 13.32 -16.32
C THR A 28 4.25 13.35 -15.95
N GLY A 29 4.94 12.20 -15.99
CA GLY A 29 6.37 12.11 -15.70
C GLY A 29 7.22 12.92 -16.68
N PHE A 30 6.98 12.78 -18.00
CA PHE A 30 7.68 13.56 -19.01
C PHE A 30 7.36 15.06 -18.92
N ALA A 31 6.09 15.41 -18.71
CA ALA A 31 5.66 16.79 -18.53
C ALA A 31 6.33 17.43 -17.30
N ALA A 32 6.46 16.69 -16.20
CA ALA A 32 7.16 17.15 -15.01
C ALA A 32 8.65 17.36 -15.25
N VAL A 33 9.35 16.42 -15.90
CA VAL A 33 10.78 16.61 -16.24
C VAL A 33 10.97 17.80 -17.18
N ALA A 34 10.18 17.90 -18.24
CA ALA A 34 10.25 19.02 -19.19
C ALA A 34 9.93 20.37 -18.53
N GLY A 35 8.87 20.41 -17.71
CA GLY A 35 8.49 21.59 -16.93
C GLY A 35 9.57 21.99 -15.95
N GLY A 36 10.20 21.03 -15.27
CA GLY A 36 11.26 21.32 -14.30
C GLY A 36 12.54 21.83 -14.96
N ILE A 37 12.92 21.28 -16.14
CA ILE A 37 14.02 21.81 -16.95
C ILE A 37 13.70 23.22 -17.43
N TYR A 38 12.46 23.48 -17.86
CA TYR A 38 12.01 24.81 -18.28
C TYR A 38 12.07 25.82 -17.13
N CYS A 39 11.62 25.46 -15.93
CA CYS A 39 11.75 26.30 -14.73
C CYS A 39 13.23 26.64 -14.44
N LEU A 40 14.11 25.64 -14.46
CA LEU A 40 15.55 25.87 -14.25
C LEU A 40 16.20 26.74 -15.33
N TYR A 41 15.71 26.66 -16.57
CA TYR A 41 16.17 27.50 -17.66
C TYR A 41 15.76 28.96 -17.45
N LEU A 42 14.49 29.21 -17.08
CA LEU A 42 13.99 30.55 -16.79
C LEU A 42 14.76 31.21 -15.63
N ASP A 43 14.99 30.47 -14.54
CA ASP A 43 15.72 30.97 -13.37
C ASP A 43 17.18 31.36 -13.72
N LYS A 44 17.84 30.60 -14.62
CA LYS A 44 19.21 30.90 -15.07
C LYS A 44 19.30 32.01 -16.11
N ALA A 45 18.30 32.13 -16.98
CA ALA A 45 18.36 33.05 -18.11
C ALA A 45 18.17 34.52 -17.69
N GLY A 46 17.79 34.78 -16.42
CA GLY A 46 17.65 36.14 -15.89
C GLY A 46 16.63 36.99 -16.66
N VAL A 47 15.68 36.36 -17.35
CA VAL A 47 14.76 37.00 -18.31
C VAL A 47 13.69 37.86 -17.61
N GLY A 48 13.78 38.08 -16.30
CA GLY A 48 12.83 38.90 -15.53
C GLY A 48 11.43 38.26 -15.38
N LEU A 49 11.14 37.16 -16.06
CA LEU A 49 10.12 36.20 -15.65
C LEU A 49 10.76 35.22 -14.65
N GLU A 50 10.89 35.65 -13.39
CA GLU A 50 11.05 34.68 -12.31
C GLU A 50 9.87 33.70 -12.38
N SER A 51 10.08 32.42 -12.08
CA SER A 51 9.09 31.33 -12.14
C SER A 51 8.04 31.43 -11.01
N ASN A 52 7.56 32.64 -10.83
CA ASN A 52 6.77 33.09 -9.71
C ASN A 52 5.33 33.23 -10.18
N PHE A 53 4.45 32.47 -9.54
CA PHE A 53 3.02 32.59 -9.77
C PHE A 53 2.40 33.20 -8.52
N ILE A 54 1.71 34.32 -8.68
CA ILE A 54 0.88 34.89 -7.61
C ILE A 54 -0.37 34.02 -7.54
N ILE A 55 -0.45 33.19 -6.50
CA ILE A 55 -1.55 32.27 -6.28
C ILE A 55 -2.20 32.65 -4.94
N PRO A 56 -3.55 32.77 -4.88
CA PRO A 56 -4.24 33.07 -3.64
C PRO A 56 -3.86 32.06 -2.53
N HIS A 57 -3.76 32.52 -1.29
CA HIS A 57 -3.40 31.70 -0.13
C HIS A 57 -4.23 30.39 -0.01
N GLY A 58 -5.51 30.41 -0.37
CA GLY A 58 -6.34 29.19 -0.38
C GLY A 58 -5.89 28.16 -1.43
N ALA A 59 -5.47 28.61 -2.61
CA ALA A 59 -4.99 27.73 -3.67
C ALA A 59 -3.58 27.18 -3.39
N ARG A 60 -2.74 27.92 -2.63
CA ARG A 60 -1.43 27.47 -2.16
C ARG A 60 -1.49 26.14 -1.42
N GLU A 61 -2.51 25.95 -0.60
CA GLU A 61 -2.67 24.75 0.24
C GLU A 61 -3.47 23.64 -0.45
N VAL A 62 -4.41 24.00 -1.33
CA VAL A 62 -5.25 23.04 -2.06
C VAL A 62 -4.52 22.38 -3.24
N LEU A 63 -3.59 23.09 -3.89
CA LEU A 63 -2.83 22.54 -5.03
C LEU A 63 -1.95 21.33 -4.64
N PRO A 64 -1.15 21.38 -3.53
CA PRO A 64 -0.42 20.20 -3.04
C PRO A 64 -1.34 19.02 -2.71
N LEU A 65 -2.54 19.28 -2.16
CA LEU A 65 -3.51 18.23 -1.89
C LEU A 65 -4.01 17.59 -3.20
N GLY A 66 -4.38 18.41 -4.19
CA GLY A 66 -4.78 17.93 -5.52
C GLY A 66 -3.69 17.11 -6.20
N LEU A 67 -2.43 17.55 -6.12
CA LEU A 67 -1.30 16.82 -6.69
C LEU A 67 -1.03 15.50 -5.95
N ASN A 68 -1.17 15.47 -4.62
CA ASN A 68 -1.07 14.24 -3.83
C ASN A 68 -2.18 13.24 -4.18
N ILE A 69 -3.42 13.70 -4.39
CA ILE A 69 -4.53 12.84 -4.83
C ILE A 69 -4.23 12.25 -6.21
N LEU A 70 -3.79 13.08 -7.17
CA LEU A 70 -3.40 12.64 -8.51
C LEU A 70 -2.24 11.63 -8.44
N LEU A 71 -1.18 11.94 -7.68
CA LEU A 71 -0.04 11.06 -7.48
C LEU A 71 -0.49 9.73 -6.86
N THR A 72 -1.34 9.76 -5.83
CA THR A 72 -1.86 8.54 -5.19
C THR A 72 -2.59 7.69 -6.22
N PHE A 73 -3.45 8.28 -7.05
CA PHE A 73 -4.17 7.56 -8.11
C PHE A 73 -3.23 6.91 -9.14
N LEU A 74 -2.20 7.64 -9.60
CA LEU A 74 -1.21 7.11 -10.54
C LEU A 74 -0.38 5.98 -9.90
N ASN A 75 0.04 6.15 -8.65
CA ASN A 75 0.81 5.15 -7.90
C ASN A 75 -0.01 3.87 -7.66
N GLU A 76 -1.31 3.98 -7.35
CA GLU A 76 -2.20 2.82 -7.22
C GLU A 76 -2.36 2.08 -8.56
N SER A 77 -2.50 2.82 -9.66
CA SER A 77 -2.62 2.23 -11.00
C SER A 77 -1.37 1.44 -11.40
N MET A 78 -0.18 2.04 -11.24
CA MET A 78 1.10 1.39 -11.52
C MET A 78 1.38 0.25 -10.53
N GLY A 79 1.05 0.46 -9.25
CA GLY A 79 1.20 -0.51 -8.18
C GLY A 79 0.34 -1.76 -8.39
N TYR A 80 -0.85 -1.62 -8.96
CA TYR A 80 -1.70 -2.75 -9.35
C TYR A 80 -1.07 -3.60 -10.44
N ILE A 81 -0.51 -2.97 -11.50
CA ILE A 81 0.20 -3.68 -12.57
C ILE A 81 1.35 -4.48 -11.98
N HIS A 82 2.20 -3.82 -11.19
CA HIS A 82 3.35 -4.46 -10.55
C HIS A 82 2.93 -5.59 -9.59
N SER A 83 1.88 -5.39 -8.78
CA SER A 83 1.37 -6.44 -7.89
C SER A 83 0.81 -7.63 -8.65
N CYS A 84 0.12 -7.39 -9.77
CA CYS A 84 -0.45 -8.45 -10.60
C CYS A 84 0.66 -9.28 -11.28
N THR A 85 1.66 -8.63 -11.86
CA THR A 85 2.80 -9.31 -12.50
C THR A 85 3.66 -10.05 -11.48
N LEU A 86 3.87 -9.47 -10.28
CA LEU A 86 4.57 -10.15 -9.19
C LEU A 86 3.81 -11.40 -8.73
N ARG A 87 2.49 -11.31 -8.52
CA ARG A 87 1.64 -12.45 -8.14
C ARG A 87 1.83 -13.63 -9.11
N TRP A 88 1.72 -13.37 -10.41
CA TRP A 88 1.90 -14.43 -11.40
C TRP A 88 3.34 -14.93 -11.51
N SER A 89 4.32 -14.06 -11.31
CA SER A 89 5.74 -14.47 -11.24
C SER A 89 6.01 -15.39 -10.06
N LEU A 90 5.41 -15.13 -8.90
CA LEU A 90 5.49 -16.01 -7.73
C LEU A 90 4.78 -17.35 -7.96
N GLN A 91 3.69 -17.37 -8.73
CA GLN A 91 3.01 -18.62 -9.09
C GLN A 91 3.90 -19.50 -9.96
N PHE A 92 4.57 -18.91 -10.95
CA PHE A 92 5.53 -19.63 -11.78
C PHE A 92 6.75 -20.16 -11.00
N ASP A 93 7.04 -19.56 -9.84
CA ASP A 93 8.11 -19.98 -8.93
C ASP A 93 7.65 -20.97 -7.84
N ASN A 94 6.37 -21.38 -7.81
CA ASN A 94 5.78 -22.19 -6.71
C ASN A 94 5.85 -21.52 -5.33
N ARG A 95 5.90 -20.19 -5.28
CA ARG A 95 6.01 -19.42 -4.03
C ARG A 95 4.75 -18.62 -3.69
N LEU A 96 3.72 -18.72 -4.52
CA LEU A 96 2.46 -18.01 -4.30
C LEU A 96 1.56 -18.80 -3.33
N THR A 97 1.57 -18.38 -2.07
CA THR A 97 0.71 -18.97 -1.03
C THR A 97 -0.59 -18.19 -0.85
N PHE A 98 -0.53 -16.86 -0.99
CA PHE A 98 -1.67 -15.96 -0.83
C PHE A 98 -1.94 -15.16 -2.10
N ASN A 99 -3.20 -14.80 -2.32
CA ASN A 99 -3.61 -13.91 -3.41
C ASN A 99 -2.99 -12.51 -3.26
N SER A 100 -2.97 -11.99 -2.02
CA SER A 100 -2.43 -10.68 -1.66
C SER A 100 -1.10 -10.85 -0.91
N ASN A 101 0.03 -10.59 -1.56
CA ASN A 101 1.36 -10.61 -0.93
C ASN A 101 1.96 -9.21 -0.80
N LEU A 102 2.91 -9.05 0.13
CA LEU A 102 3.65 -7.80 0.31
C LEU A 102 4.53 -7.57 -0.91
N ARG A 103 4.03 -6.78 -1.87
CA ARG A 103 4.72 -6.59 -3.16
C ARG A 103 6.15 -6.05 -3.02
N LEU A 104 6.43 -5.33 -1.93
CA LEU A 104 7.74 -4.75 -1.65
C LEU A 104 8.73 -5.73 -1.01
N LEU A 105 8.23 -6.78 -0.35
CA LEU A 105 9.04 -7.75 0.41
C LEU A 105 9.07 -9.14 -0.21
N SER A 106 8.18 -9.42 -1.17
CA SER A 106 8.13 -10.68 -1.90
C SER A 106 8.85 -10.56 -3.24
N SER A 107 9.80 -11.46 -3.54
CA SER A 107 10.57 -11.43 -4.78
C SER A 107 10.52 -12.76 -5.53
N SER A 108 10.46 -12.70 -6.86
CA SER A 108 10.62 -13.86 -7.76
C SER A 108 12.11 -14.13 -8.05
N ALA A 109 12.48 -15.40 -8.15
CA ALA A 109 13.85 -15.80 -8.51
C ALA A 109 14.05 -15.82 -10.04
N ARG A 110 13.01 -16.22 -10.79
CA ARG A 110 13.05 -16.45 -12.24
C ARG A 110 12.94 -15.18 -13.05
N PHE A 111 12.08 -14.25 -12.66
CA PHE A 111 11.83 -13.02 -13.41
C PHE A 111 12.62 -11.84 -12.86
N LYS A 112 13.60 -11.36 -13.63
CA LYS A 112 14.45 -10.20 -13.27
C LYS A 112 13.64 -8.94 -12.93
N SER A 113 12.49 -8.73 -13.58
CA SER A 113 11.64 -7.56 -13.34
C SER A 113 10.97 -7.55 -11.96
N ASN A 114 10.90 -8.71 -11.29
CA ASN A 114 10.21 -8.89 -10.01
C ASN A 114 11.17 -9.42 -8.93
N LYS A 115 12.47 -9.17 -9.10
CA LYS A 115 13.50 -9.44 -8.09
C LYS A 115 13.48 -8.34 -7.02
N TRP A 116 14.10 -8.63 -5.88
CA TRP A 116 14.16 -7.72 -4.72
C TRP A 116 14.66 -6.32 -5.09
N TYR A 117 15.63 -6.18 -6.01
CA TYR A 117 16.15 -4.88 -6.44
C TYR A 117 15.14 -4.07 -7.25
N ALA A 118 14.29 -4.72 -8.05
CA ALA A 118 13.26 -4.04 -8.83
C ALA A 118 12.14 -3.55 -7.90
N ASN A 119 11.76 -4.35 -6.91
CA ASN A 119 10.80 -3.96 -5.88
C ASN A 119 11.35 -2.81 -5.01
N LEU A 120 12.64 -2.85 -4.66
CA LEU A 120 13.32 -1.77 -3.95
C LEU A 120 13.38 -0.49 -4.80
N GLY A 121 13.68 -0.61 -6.10
CA GLY A 121 13.63 0.51 -7.03
C GLY A 121 12.23 1.11 -7.18
N PHE A 122 11.19 0.27 -7.19
CA PHE A 122 9.80 0.71 -7.21
C PHE A 122 9.43 1.46 -5.93
N LEU A 123 9.82 0.93 -4.76
CA LEU A 123 9.64 1.59 -3.47
C LEU A 123 10.35 2.95 -3.42
N PHE A 124 11.62 2.98 -3.79
CA PHE A 124 12.41 4.21 -3.83
C PHE A 124 11.75 5.25 -4.73
N SER A 125 11.26 4.84 -5.90
CA SER A 125 10.59 5.72 -6.84
C SER A 125 9.27 6.30 -6.28
N ILE A 126 8.50 5.50 -5.53
CA ILE A 126 7.29 5.99 -4.83
C ILE A 126 7.66 7.00 -3.74
N ILE A 127 8.63 6.67 -2.90
CA ILE A 127 9.09 7.55 -1.81
C ILE A 127 9.56 8.89 -2.39
N LEU A 128 10.35 8.83 -3.46
CA LEU A 128 10.85 10.02 -4.15
C LEU A 128 9.71 10.87 -4.71
N SER A 129 8.70 10.27 -5.37
CA SER A 129 7.56 11.00 -5.89
C SER A 129 6.74 11.69 -4.78
N TYR A 130 6.48 11.01 -3.66
CA TYR A 130 5.75 11.64 -2.54
C TYR A 130 6.57 12.71 -1.82
N ALA A 131 7.87 12.51 -1.64
CA ALA A 131 8.74 13.51 -1.00
C ALA A 131 8.81 14.78 -1.85
N THR A 132 9.07 14.63 -3.15
CA THR A 132 9.19 15.75 -4.09
C THR A 132 7.87 16.48 -4.33
N THR A 133 6.74 15.79 -4.26
CA THR A 133 5.40 16.41 -4.36
C THR A 133 5.20 17.54 -3.34
N SER A 134 5.67 17.34 -2.11
CA SER A 134 5.59 18.37 -1.06
C SER A 134 6.49 19.58 -1.31
N MET A 135 7.47 19.46 -2.21
CA MET A 135 8.46 20.51 -2.53
C MET A 135 8.25 21.21 -3.86
N ILE A 136 7.28 20.77 -4.67
CA ILE A 136 7.02 21.40 -5.98
C ILE A 136 6.62 22.86 -5.80
N PHE A 137 5.81 23.14 -4.79
CA PHE A 137 5.33 24.49 -4.47
C PHE A 137 6.12 25.04 -3.28
N LEU A 138 7.22 25.74 -3.56
CA LEU A 138 7.98 26.46 -2.55
C LEU A 138 7.29 27.80 -2.33
N GLY A 139 6.58 27.93 -1.23
CA GLY A 139 5.96 29.20 -0.89
C GLY A 139 6.90 30.04 -0.04
N TRP A 140 7.11 31.28 -0.43
CA TRP A 140 7.80 32.26 0.40
C TRP A 140 6.85 32.76 1.49
N ASN A 141 7.36 32.95 2.71
CA ASN A 141 6.61 33.64 3.76
C ASN A 141 7.44 34.82 4.29
N PRO A 142 7.17 36.06 3.84
CA PRO A 142 7.96 37.22 4.23
C PRO A 142 7.79 37.55 5.72
N ALA A 143 6.63 37.25 6.31
CA ALA A 143 6.41 37.39 7.74
C ALA A 143 7.33 36.46 8.54
N LEU A 144 7.55 35.22 8.07
CA LEU A 144 8.49 34.30 8.67
C LEU A 144 9.95 34.74 8.47
N SER A 145 10.31 35.22 7.27
CA SER A 145 11.65 35.75 7.00
C SER A 145 12.03 36.91 7.92
N LYS A 146 11.07 37.83 8.13
CA LYS A 146 11.23 38.96 9.05
C LYS A 146 11.54 38.49 10.48
N THR A 147 10.91 37.40 10.94
CA THR A 147 11.19 36.86 12.27
C THR A 147 12.58 36.22 12.40
N PHE A 148 13.22 35.81 11.30
CA PHE A 148 14.56 35.24 11.31
C PHE A 148 15.68 36.28 11.11
N ASP A 149 15.34 37.57 10.99
CA ASP A 149 16.26 38.68 10.71
C ASP A 149 17.09 38.51 9.42
N THR A 150 16.53 37.81 8.43
CA THR A 150 17.15 37.70 7.10
C THR A 150 16.94 39.03 6.37
N ASN A 151 18.02 39.79 6.13
CA ASN A 151 18.05 41.10 5.45
C ASN A 151 17.65 41.08 3.96
N GLU A 152 16.83 40.12 3.53
CA GLU A 152 16.40 40.05 2.14
C GLU A 152 15.21 40.95 1.86
N ASP A 153 15.27 41.60 0.70
CA ASP A 153 14.41 42.70 0.31
C ASP A 153 12.92 42.40 0.55
N LEU A 154 12.33 43.16 1.46
CA LEU A 154 10.89 43.24 1.76
C LEU A 154 10.02 43.71 0.57
N SER A 155 10.61 43.85 -0.63
CA SER A 155 9.94 44.31 -1.84
C SER A 155 9.20 43.21 -2.60
N ARG A 156 9.41 41.93 -2.27
CA ARG A 156 8.66 40.82 -2.89
C ARG A 156 7.25 40.68 -2.29
N PRO A 157 6.21 40.52 -3.14
CA PRO A 157 4.82 40.43 -2.69
C PRO A 157 4.56 39.18 -1.82
N VAL A 158 3.61 39.31 -0.88
CA VAL A 158 3.37 38.35 0.23
C VAL A 158 2.81 36.98 -0.20
N ASP A 159 2.46 36.79 -1.48
CA ASP A 159 1.75 35.61 -1.99
C ASP A 159 2.45 34.95 -3.20
N GLU A 160 3.76 35.08 -3.29
CA GLU A 160 4.53 34.53 -4.39
C GLU A 160 4.87 33.05 -4.14
N ILE A 161 4.34 32.16 -4.98
CA ILE A 161 4.72 30.74 -5.00
C ILE A 161 5.73 30.54 -6.12
N GLN A 162 6.90 30.01 -5.76
CA GLN A 162 7.90 29.59 -6.72
C GLN A 162 7.78 28.09 -6.96
N VAL A 163 7.78 27.68 -8.23
CA VAL A 163 7.78 26.26 -8.59
C VAL A 163 9.22 25.75 -8.59
N SER A 164 9.53 24.78 -7.72
CA SER A 164 10.86 24.18 -7.68
C SER A 164 11.11 23.31 -8.92
N GLY A 165 11.93 23.81 -9.85
CA GLY A 165 12.33 23.04 -11.02
C GLY A 165 13.04 21.73 -10.67
N VAL A 166 13.88 21.73 -9.62
CA VAL A 166 14.58 20.52 -9.14
C VAL A 166 13.60 19.49 -8.60
N ALA A 167 12.69 19.89 -7.70
CA ALA A 167 11.70 18.97 -7.15
C ALA A 167 10.81 18.37 -8.26
N LEU A 168 10.42 19.18 -9.25
CA LEU A 168 9.60 18.74 -10.37
C LEU A 168 10.33 17.72 -11.27
N ILE A 169 11.65 17.87 -11.47
CA ILE A 169 12.47 16.86 -12.16
C ILE A 169 12.50 15.55 -11.38
N PHE A 170 12.81 15.58 -10.08
CA PHE A 170 12.87 14.35 -9.28
C PHE A 170 11.49 13.68 -9.12
N PHE A 171 10.42 14.46 -9.05
CA PHE A 171 9.04 13.97 -9.11
C PHE A 171 8.79 13.20 -10.41
N GLY A 172 9.19 13.79 -11.54
CA GLY A 172 9.13 13.16 -12.85
C GLY A 172 9.98 11.89 -12.94
N ILE A 173 11.23 11.91 -12.45
CA ILE A 173 12.10 10.73 -12.39
C ILE A 173 11.46 9.60 -11.57
N GLY A 174 10.89 9.91 -10.41
CA GLY A 174 10.18 8.94 -9.58
C GLY A 174 8.99 8.31 -10.32
N LEU A 175 8.16 9.12 -11.00
CA LEU A 175 7.03 8.61 -11.78
C LEU A 175 7.49 7.77 -12.98
N LEU A 176 8.49 8.23 -13.73
CA LEU A 176 9.05 7.50 -14.87
C LEU A 176 9.74 6.20 -14.44
N GLY A 177 10.37 6.18 -13.27
CA GLY A 177 10.95 4.98 -12.66
C GLY A 177 9.89 3.92 -12.38
N GLN A 178 8.78 4.31 -11.73
CA GLN A 178 7.64 3.42 -11.50
C GLN A 178 7.01 2.95 -12.81
N ALA A 179 6.77 3.87 -13.74
CA ALA A 179 6.16 3.56 -15.03
C ALA A 179 7.06 2.62 -15.87
N GLY A 180 8.37 2.84 -15.86
CA GLY A 180 9.38 2.00 -16.51
C GLY A 180 9.38 0.58 -15.95
N LEU A 181 9.43 0.44 -14.62
CA LEU A 181 9.40 -0.87 -13.95
C LEU A 181 8.07 -1.60 -14.20
N SER A 182 6.93 -0.92 -14.10
CA SER A 182 5.62 -1.51 -14.41
C SER A 182 5.51 -1.91 -15.89
N THR A 183 6.03 -1.10 -16.82
CA THR A 183 6.08 -1.45 -18.25
C THR A 183 6.97 -2.67 -18.50
N TRP A 184 8.13 -2.73 -17.83
CA TRP A 184 9.03 -3.87 -17.94
C TRP A 184 8.41 -5.16 -17.39
N ALA A 185 7.76 -5.08 -16.24
CA ALA A 185 7.05 -6.22 -15.63
C ALA A 185 5.91 -6.70 -16.53
N LEU A 186 5.14 -5.77 -17.10
CA LEU A 186 4.03 -6.07 -18.01
C LEU A 186 4.48 -6.78 -19.29
N ARG A 187 5.65 -6.39 -19.84
CA ARG A 187 6.20 -7.01 -21.06
C ARG A 187 6.84 -8.37 -20.81
N THR A 188 7.36 -8.61 -19.60
CA THR A 188 8.13 -9.82 -19.30
C THR A 188 7.29 -10.94 -18.68
N THR A 189 6.25 -10.61 -17.92
CA THR A 189 5.41 -11.61 -17.24
C THR A 189 4.15 -11.90 -18.05
N GLN A 190 3.89 -13.18 -18.33
CA GLN A 190 2.59 -13.61 -18.85
C GLN A 190 1.58 -13.61 -17.70
N VAL A 191 0.50 -12.83 -17.85
CA VAL A 191 -0.55 -12.67 -16.84
C VAL A 191 -1.80 -13.43 -17.30
N PRO A 192 -2.13 -14.60 -16.70
CA PRO A 192 -3.32 -15.37 -17.06
C PRO A 192 -4.63 -14.64 -16.77
N THR A 193 -4.72 -13.93 -15.64
CA THR A 193 -5.88 -13.10 -15.31
C THR A 193 -5.51 -11.80 -14.60
N TRP A 194 -6.23 -10.75 -14.96
CA TRP A 194 -6.14 -9.41 -14.39
C TRP A 194 -7.15 -9.17 -13.27
N SER A 195 -7.93 -10.20 -12.90
CA SER A 195 -8.87 -10.11 -11.80
C SER A 195 -8.13 -10.05 -10.46
N SER A 196 -8.61 -9.18 -9.57
CA SER A 196 -8.23 -9.13 -8.16
C SER A 196 -9.10 -10.03 -7.29
N ASN A 197 -10.05 -10.78 -7.90
CA ASN A 197 -10.86 -11.75 -7.19
C ASN A 197 -9.98 -12.96 -6.83
N PRO A 198 -9.90 -13.34 -5.54
CA PRO A 198 -9.14 -14.52 -5.14
C PRO A 198 -9.70 -15.81 -5.77
N LEU A 199 -11.01 -15.90 -6.05
CA LEU A 199 -11.62 -17.07 -6.69
C LEU A 199 -11.11 -17.30 -8.11
N ASP A 200 -11.03 -16.23 -8.92
CA ASP A 200 -10.50 -16.31 -10.29
C ASP A 200 -9.01 -16.68 -10.28
N THR A 201 -8.28 -16.23 -9.26
CA THR A 201 -6.86 -16.55 -9.08
C THR A 201 -6.67 -18.01 -8.72
N VAL A 202 -7.47 -18.55 -7.79
CA VAL A 202 -7.45 -19.97 -7.44
C VAL A 202 -7.85 -20.82 -8.64
N LEU A 203 -8.94 -20.47 -9.34
CA LEU A 203 -9.40 -21.18 -10.53
C LEU A 203 -8.29 -21.28 -11.58
N ALA A 204 -7.62 -20.14 -11.85
CA ALA A 204 -6.47 -20.10 -12.72
C ALA A 204 -5.37 -21.03 -12.22
N CYS A 205 -4.99 -20.97 -10.93
CA CYS A 205 -3.95 -21.84 -10.37
C CYS A 205 -4.31 -23.33 -10.34
N THR A 206 -5.60 -23.69 -10.38
CA THR A 206 -6.07 -25.08 -10.46
C THR A 206 -6.24 -25.60 -11.89
N ASP A 207 -6.08 -24.76 -12.91
CA ASP A 207 -6.21 -25.17 -14.31
C ASP A 207 -5.10 -26.17 -14.70
N GLU A 208 -5.47 -27.25 -15.39
CA GLU A 208 -4.58 -28.34 -15.84
C GLU A 208 -3.49 -27.85 -16.80
N THR A 209 -3.71 -26.69 -17.42
CA THR A 209 -2.72 -26.06 -18.30
C THR A 209 -1.53 -25.47 -17.55
N ASN A 210 -1.62 -25.32 -16.22
CA ASN A 210 -0.54 -24.76 -15.42
C ASN A 210 0.46 -25.84 -14.98
N PRO A 211 1.77 -25.60 -15.16
CA PRO A 211 2.81 -26.56 -14.76
C PRO A 211 2.90 -26.75 -13.24
N ASN A 212 2.34 -25.81 -12.47
CA ASN A 212 2.41 -25.68 -11.02
C ASN A 212 0.99 -25.72 -10.44
N GLN A 213 0.22 -26.74 -10.81
CA GLN A 213 -1.20 -26.83 -10.48
C GLN A 213 -1.40 -26.96 -8.96
N LEU A 214 -2.32 -26.16 -8.41
CA LEU A 214 -2.80 -26.38 -7.04
C LEU A 214 -3.68 -27.63 -7.01
N ILE A 215 -3.25 -28.64 -6.24
CA ILE A 215 -4.00 -29.88 -6.07
C ILE A 215 -4.90 -29.74 -4.85
N ARG A 216 -6.20 -29.88 -5.08
CA ARG A 216 -7.21 -29.88 -4.03
C ARG A 216 -7.03 -31.07 -3.07
N ARG A 217 -7.07 -30.80 -1.76
CA ARG A 217 -7.06 -31.84 -0.71
C ARG A 217 -8.49 -32.10 -0.24
N THR A 218 -9.07 -33.22 -0.68
CA THR A 218 -10.48 -33.58 -0.40
C THR A 218 -10.79 -33.71 1.09
N ASP A 219 -9.79 -34.01 1.92
CA ASP A 219 -9.95 -34.21 3.37
C ASP A 219 -9.93 -32.92 4.22
N ARG A 220 -9.90 -31.74 3.58
CA ARG A 220 -9.78 -30.44 4.26
C ARG A 220 -10.98 -29.50 4.05
N CYS A 221 -12.18 -30.05 3.90
CA CYS A 221 -13.41 -29.30 3.59
C CYS A 221 -13.89 -28.31 4.68
N MET A 222 -13.35 -28.39 5.90
CA MET A 222 -13.77 -27.55 7.04
C MET A 222 -12.57 -26.92 7.79
N LYS A 223 -11.36 -26.99 7.21
CA LYS A 223 -10.15 -26.44 7.84
C LYS A 223 -9.88 -25.01 7.40
N SER A 224 -9.65 -24.13 8.38
CA SER A 224 -9.23 -22.74 8.10
C SER A 224 -7.73 -22.65 7.83
N VAL A 225 -7.28 -21.51 7.32
CA VAL A 225 -5.85 -21.20 7.11
C VAL A 225 -5.03 -21.31 8.42
N HIS A 226 -5.65 -21.07 9.57
CA HIS A 226 -4.99 -21.20 10.88
C HIS A 226 -4.55 -22.64 11.19
N GLN A 227 -5.18 -23.62 10.54
CA GLN A 227 -4.93 -25.04 10.74
C GLN A 227 -4.09 -25.61 9.59
N ILE A 228 -3.32 -24.77 8.89
CA ILE A 228 -2.54 -25.19 7.72
C ILE A 228 -1.60 -26.36 8.03
N LYS A 229 -0.97 -26.34 9.22
CA LYS A 229 -0.02 -27.35 9.71
C LYS A 229 -0.66 -28.59 10.35
N GLU A 230 -1.98 -28.58 10.59
CA GLU A 230 -2.65 -29.70 11.25
C GLU A 230 -3.07 -30.78 10.24
N ASP A 231 -2.81 -32.05 10.56
CA ASP A 231 -3.19 -33.22 9.76
C ASP A 231 -4.68 -33.30 9.49
N SER A 232 -5.09 -33.69 8.28
CA SER A 232 -6.48 -33.77 7.87
C SER A 232 -7.29 -34.72 8.75
N HIS A 233 -8.17 -34.16 9.59
CA HIS A 233 -9.12 -34.91 10.41
C HIS A 233 -10.48 -34.21 10.38
N PRO A 234 -11.59 -34.93 10.58
CA PRO A 234 -12.91 -34.33 10.64
C PRO A 234 -13.01 -33.30 11.75
N CYS A 235 -13.55 -32.12 11.45
CA CYS A 235 -13.69 -31.04 12.42
C CYS A 235 -15.10 -30.45 12.40
N LYS A 236 -15.51 -29.90 13.55
CA LYS A 236 -16.79 -29.19 13.67
C LYS A 236 -16.67 -27.77 13.13
N PRO A 237 -17.70 -27.22 12.48
CA PRO A 237 -17.69 -25.83 12.04
C PRO A 237 -17.63 -24.88 13.26
N LYS A 238 -16.94 -23.75 13.11
CA LYS A 238 -16.84 -22.74 14.17
C LYS A 238 -17.81 -21.59 13.86
N ALA A 239 -18.55 -21.13 14.88
CA ALA A 239 -19.44 -19.97 14.72
C ALA A 239 -18.68 -18.65 14.45
N LYS A 240 -17.44 -18.55 14.94
CA LYS A 240 -16.52 -17.42 14.72
C LYS A 240 -15.14 -17.97 14.36
N GLN A 241 -14.55 -17.42 13.31
CA GLN A 241 -13.22 -17.81 12.86
C GLN A 241 -12.11 -16.95 13.51
N GLY A 242 -10.85 -17.37 13.34
CA GLY A 242 -9.69 -16.59 13.80
C GLY A 242 -9.52 -15.27 13.02
N PRO A 243 -8.90 -14.26 13.64
CA PRO A 243 -8.60 -12.97 12.99
C PRO A 243 -7.45 -13.07 11.98
N ALA A 244 -7.30 -12.08 11.11
CA ALA A 244 -6.24 -12.06 10.09
C ALA A 244 -4.83 -12.04 10.71
N CYS A 245 -4.66 -11.39 11.86
CA CYS A 245 -3.36 -11.28 12.55
C CYS A 245 -2.82 -12.63 13.08
N THR A 246 -3.67 -13.65 13.22
CA THR A 246 -3.23 -15.01 13.58
C THR A 246 -2.93 -15.87 12.37
N ALA A 247 -3.51 -15.57 11.21
CA ALA A 247 -3.23 -16.27 9.96
C ALA A 247 -1.90 -15.81 9.33
N HIS A 248 -1.58 -14.52 9.46
CA HIS A 248 -0.41 -13.90 8.84
C HIS A 248 0.55 -13.31 9.86
N PRO A 249 1.77 -13.86 10.02
CA PRO A 249 2.77 -13.25 10.89
C PRO A 249 3.18 -11.86 10.38
N GLU A 250 3.12 -11.60 9.06
CA GLU A 250 3.48 -10.30 8.49
C GLU A 250 2.52 -9.20 8.94
N VAL A 251 1.24 -9.52 9.14
CA VAL A 251 0.25 -8.55 9.64
C VAL A 251 0.66 -8.01 11.02
N LYS A 252 1.30 -8.82 11.87
CA LYS A 252 1.80 -8.36 13.17
C LYS A 252 2.91 -7.32 12.99
N TRP A 253 3.86 -7.56 12.10
CA TRP A 253 4.92 -6.60 11.78
C TRP A 253 4.37 -5.30 11.21
N VAL A 254 3.39 -5.37 10.31
CA VAL A 254 2.71 -4.19 9.77
C VAL A 254 2.02 -3.38 10.86
N LEU A 255 1.28 -4.03 11.76
CA LEU A 255 0.63 -3.36 12.88
C LEU A 255 1.66 -2.73 13.82
N THR A 256 2.74 -3.45 14.14
CA THR A 256 3.83 -2.91 14.96
C THR A 256 4.44 -1.66 14.32
N LEU A 257 4.69 -1.67 13.01
CA LEU A 257 5.23 -0.51 12.29
C LEU A 257 4.28 0.70 12.35
N LEU A 258 2.98 0.48 12.14
CA LEU A 258 1.97 1.54 12.23
C LEU A 258 1.85 2.11 13.65
N TRP A 259 1.87 1.25 14.67
CA TRP A 259 1.82 1.67 16.06
C TRP A 259 3.11 2.34 16.51
N LEU A 260 4.27 1.97 15.98
CA LEU A 260 5.56 2.61 16.24
C LEU A 260 5.63 4.02 15.64
N LEU A 261 4.95 4.27 14.53
CA LEU A 261 4.90 5.59 13.88
C LEU A 261 4.31 6.67 14.81
N VAL A 262 3.35 6.31 15.66
CA VAL A 262 2.69 7.25 16.59
C VAL A 262 3.64 7.81 17.66
N PRO A 263 4.31 6.99 18.51
CA PRO A 263 5.27 7.51 19.47
C PRO A 263 6.48 8.14 18.78
N LEU A 264 6.91 7.66 17.61
CA LEU A 264 7.97 8.33 16.84
C LEU A 264 7.56 9.74 16.40
N GLY A 265 6.33 9.91 15.89
CA GLY A 265 5.79 11.23 15.53
C GLY A 265 5.66 12.15 16.75
N GLY A 266 5.16 11.63 17.87
CA GLY A 266 5.06 12.37 19.12
C GLY A 266 6.42 12.78 19.70
N LEU A 267 7.41 11.88 19.66
CA LEU A 267 8.80 12.17 20.06
C LEU A 267 9.44 13.20 19.14
N TRP A 268 9.23 13.09 17.83
CA TRP A 268 9.72 14.06 16.86
C TRP A 268 9.12 15.45 17.11
N GLY A 269 7.79 15.58 17.16
CA GLY A 269 7.12 16.85 17.43
C GLY A 269 7.50 17.44 18.79
N GLY A 270 7.56 16.60 19.83
CA GLY A 270 7.98 16.99 21.17
C GLY A 270 9.43 17.45 21.25
N ALA A 271 10.36 16.75 20.58
CA ALA A 271 11.77 17.12 20.55
C ALA A 271 11.97 18.49 19.89
N ILE A 272 11.34 18.72 18.74
CA ILE A 272 11.39 20.02 18.04
C ILE A 272 10.80 21.12 18.92
N TYR A 273 9.64 20.88 19.55
CA TYR A 273 9.00 21.85 20.45
C TYR A 273 9.87 22.19 21.67
N VAL A 274 10.51 21.19 22.29
CA VAL A 274 11.43 21.39 23.42
C VAL A 274 12.69 22.14 22.97
N MET A 275 13.22 21.88 21.78
CA MET A 275 14.35 22.63 21.23
C MET A 275 14.01 24.12 21.08
N ILE A 276 12.82 24.45 20.56
CA ILE A 276 12.34 25.83 20.46
C ILE A 276 12.23 26.47 21.86
N ARG A 277 11.65 25.77 22.83
CA ARG A 277 11.52 26.22 24.23
C ARG A 277 12.82 26.25 25.04
N LYS A 278 13.93 25.74 24.51
CA LYS A 278 15.25 25.85 25.13
C LYS A 278 16.07 27.02 24.56
N GLY A 279 15.43 27.90 23.80
CA GLY A 279 16.08 29.06 23.21
C GLY A 279 16.98 28.72 22.02
N ASN A 280 16.64 27.70 21.22
CA ASN A 280 17.38 27.45 19.97
C ASN A 280 17.27 28.68 19.06
N PRO A 281 18.39 29.24 18.56
CA PRO A 281 18.39 30.46 17.75
C PRO A 281 17.65 30.31 16.40
N HIS A 282 17.50 29.08 15.92
CA HIS A 282 16.76 28.77 14.69
C HIS A 282 15.29 28.40 14.95
N GLY A 283 14.81 28.52 16.20
CA GLY A 283 13.43 28.27 16.58
C GLY A 283 12.64 29.54 16.84
N VAL A 284 11.40 29.58 16.37
CA VAL A 284 10.42 30.61 16.72
C VAL A 284 9.24 29.94 17.42
N LEU A 285 8.95 30.41 18.64
CA LEU A 285 7.81 29.94 19.41
C LEU A 285 6.55 30.68 18.97
N GLY A 286 5.62 29.94 18.41
CA GLY A 286 4.34 30.47 17.95
C GLY A 286 3.20 30.18 18.91
N ASN A 287 2.28 31.13 19.10
CA ASN A 287 1.07 30.96 19.90
C ASN A 287 -0.08 30.27 19.13
N SER A 288 -0.01 30.19 17.81
CA SER A 288 -1.06 29.58 16.99
C SER A 288 -0.91 28.07 16.86
N TRP A 289 -2.04 27.37 17.07
CA TRP A 289 -2.25 25.95 16.80
C TRP A 289 -3.23 25.74 15.65
N ASN A 290 -3.24 26.65 14.67
CA ASN A 290 -4.07 26.45 13.49
C ASN A 290 -3.61 25.21 12.71
N PHE A 291 -4.58 24.51 12.11
CA PHE A 291 -4.32 23.30 11.32
C PHE A 291 -3.40 23.59 10.13
N ILE A 292 -3.68 24.68 9.41
CA ILE A 292 -2.81 25.20 8.36
C ILE A 292 -1.80 26.17 9.01
N PRO A 293 -0.49 26.06 8.72
CA PRO A 293 0.51 26.99 9.21
C PRO A 293 0.14 28.44 8.87
N TRP A 294 0.21 29.34 9.84
CA TRP A 294 -0.13 30.75 9.67
C TRP A 294 0.89 31.64 10.37
N PHE A 295 1.29 32.74 9.74
CA PHE A 295 2.25 33.71 10.27
C PHE A 295 1.82 35.14 9.99
N THR A 296 1.79 35.97 11.03
CA THR A 296 1.49 37.42 10.94
C THR A 296 2.75 38.28 10.86
N GLY A 297 3.91 37.76 11.31
CA GLY A 297 5.18 38.48 11.31
C GLY A 297 5.30 39.52 12.44
N GLU A 298 4.32 39.54 13.33
CA GLU A 298 4.38 40.31 14.57
C GLU A 298 5.17 39.50 15.61
N LEU A 299 6.21 40.13 16.15
CA LEU A 299 7.03 39.59 17.24
C LEU A 299 6.34 39.91 18.55
N SER A 300 6.17 38.88 19.38
CA SER A 300 5.67 39.05 20.74
C SER A 300 6.85 39.26 21.68
N ASN A 301 6.75 40.28 22.55
CA ASN A 301 7.77 40.59 23.55
C ASN A 301 7.72 39.64 24.76
N ASP A 302 6.70 38.78 24.86
CA ASP A 302 6.49 37.89 26.01
C ASP A 302 7.18 36.53 25.81
N CYS A 303 8.52 36.52 25.86
CA CYS A 303 9.34 35.34 25.62
C CYS A 303 10.25 35.02 26.82
N SER A 304 9.73 34.36 27.86
CA SER A 304 10.58 33.94 28.99
C SER A 304 11.43 32.70 28.70
N ALA A 305 11.10 31.92 27.64
CA ALA A 305 11.71 30.61 27.39
C ALA A 305 12.21 30.34 25.96
N ALA A 306 11.89 31.18 24.97
CA ALA A 306 12.30 30.95 23.58
C ALA A 306 13.22 32.06 23.07
N ALA A 307 14.01 31.78 22.03
CA ALA A 307 14.89 32.78 21.42
C ALA A 307 14.08 33.90 20.75
N ARG A 308 12.93 33.55 20.17
CA ARG A 308 12.00 34.46 19.48
C ARG A 308 10.57 33.93 19.65
N CYS A 309 9.58 34.82 19.73
CA CYS A 309 8.17 34.44 19.71
C CYS A 309 7.38 35.25 18.69
N SER A 310 6.33 34.64 18.17
CA SER A 310 5.38 35.27 17.24
C SER A 310 3.96 34.81 17.54
N ASP A 311 2.98 35.58 17.09
CA ASP A 311 1.56 35.18 17.13
C ASP A 311 1.22 34.08 16.11
N GLY A 312 2.18 33.75 15.22
CA GLY A 312 2.06 32.67 14.24
C GLY A 312 2.23 31.25 14.80
N THR A 313 2.42 30.29 13.91
CA THR A 313 2.66 28.88 14.24
C THR A 313 4.09 28.66 14.71
N SER A 314 4.32 27.73 15.65
CA SER A 314 5.69 27.37 16.06
C SER A 314 6.47 26.72 14.92
N VAL A 315 7.74 27.06 14.77
CA VAL A 315 8.59 26.54 13.68
C VAL A 315 10.04 26.42 14.11
N LEU A 316 10.70 25.34 13.67
CA LEU A 316 12.14 25.18 13.75
C LEU A 316 12.72 25.14 12.34
N ASN A 317 13.67 26.02 12.09
CA ASN A 317 14.44 26.04 10.88
C ASN A 317 15.70 25.18 11.05
N VAL A 318 16.00 24.30 10.08
CA VAL A 318 17.17 23.40 10.14
C VAL A 318 18.43 24.04 9.52
N GLY A 319 18.29 25.21 8.89
CA GLY A 319 19.40 25.96 8.29
C GLY A 319 19.87 25.42 6.94
N TRP A 320 19.23 24.37 6.41
CA TRP A 320 19.51 23.85 5.07
C TRP A 320 18.74 24.65 4.03
N THR A 321 19.29 25.81 3.68
CA THR A 321 18.71 26.72 2.68
C THR A 321 18.83 26.15 1.28
N ALA A 322 17.94 26.53 0.34
CA ALA A 322 18.11 26.17 -1.07
C ALA A 322 19.05 27.14 -1.83
N LYS A 323 19.52 28.20 -1.14
CA LYS A 323 20.30 29.30 -1.73
C LYS A 323 21.73 28.93 -2.11
N GLY A 324 22.39 28.01 -1.40
CA GLY A 324 23.75 27.59 -1.73
C GLY A 324 23.84 26.67 -2.95
N GLY A 325 22.74 26.51 -3.70
CA GLY A 325 22.72 25.96 -5.04
C GLY A 325 21.99 24.62 -5.17
N PRO A 326 22.09 23.97 -6.34
CA PRO A 326 21.33 22.75 -6.63
C PRO A 326 21.68 21.59 -5.68
N TRP A 327 22.90 21.55 -5.14
CA TRP A 327 23.33 20.48 -4.23
C TRP A 327 22.60 20.51 -2.89
N GLU A 328 22.34 21.71 -2.33
CA GLU A 328 21.61 21.86 -1.08
C GLU A 328 20.13 21.48 -1.25
N SER A 329 19.53 21.85 -2.40
CA SER A 329 18.18 21.40 -2.77
C SER A 329 18.08 19.88 -2.91
N ILE A 330 19.11 19.23 -3.46
CA ILE A 330 19.17 17.77 -3.54
C ILE A 330 19.27 17.16 -2.14
N GLY A 331 20.11 17.74 -1.27
CA GLY A 331 20.25 17.32 0.13
C GLY A 331 18.93 17.39 0.90
N SER A 332 18.17 18.48 0.74
CA SER A 332 16.85 18.63 1.37
C SER A 332 15.86 17.58 0.86
N ILE A 333 15.82 17.32 -0.46
CA ILE A 333 14.98 16.27 -1.05
C ILE A 333 15.27 14.91 -0.41
N PHE A 334 16.54 14.53 -0.27
CA PHE A 334 16.90 13.24 0.34
C PHE A 334 16.57 13.16 1.83
N LEU A 335 16.72 14.26 2.58
CA LEU A 335 16.31 14.31 3.98
C LEU A 335 14.81 14.13 4.13
N ILE A 336 13.99 14.86 3.37
CA ILE A 336 12.53 14.70 3.43
C ILE A 336 12.14 13.30 2.95
N ALA A 337 12.79 12.78 1.90
CA ALA A 337 12.56 11.43 1.41
C ALA A 337 12.86 10.36 2.48
N PHE A 338 13.89 10.56 3.32
CA PHE A 338 14.20 9.64 4.42
C PHE A 338 13.06 9.57 5.44
N PHE A 339 12.53 10.70 5.89
CA PHE A 339 11.37 10.72 6.80
C PHE A 339 10.11 10.17 6.11
N GLN A 340 9.89 10.54 4.85
CA GLN A 340 8.75 10.09 4.04
C GLN A 340 8.80 8.59 3.76
N ALA A 341 9.99 7.97 3.74
CA ALA A 341 10.16 6.54 3.52
C ALA A 341 9.42 5.70 4.57
N VAL A 342 9.54 6.08 5.85
CA VAL A 342 8.90 5.37 6.96
C VAL A 342 7.38 5.43 6.83
N VAL A 343 6.83 6.61 6.54
CA VAL A 343 5.39 6.84 6.37
C VAL A 343 4.85 6.07 5.17
N THR A 344 5.53 6.19 4.02
CA THR A 344 5.18 5.53 2.76
C THR A 344 5.16 4.02 2.92
N LEU A 345 6.19 3.45 3.56
CA LEU A 345 6.28 2.02 3.81
C LEU A 345 5.13 1.54 4.70
N ALA A 346 4.86 2.24 5.80
CA ALA A 346 3.78 1.88 6.73
C ALA A 346 2.40 1.87 6.06
N LEU A 347 2.10 2.88 5.22
CA LEU A 347 0.84 2.99 4.49
C LEU A 347 0.69 1.93 3.38
N HIS A 348 1.78 1.59 2.68
CA HIS A 348 1.74 0.48 1.72
C HIS A 348 1.61 -0.89 2.40
N CYS A 349 2.18 -1.05 3.59
CA CYS A 349 1.94 -2.24 4.39
C CYS A 349 0.47 -2.32 4.85
N ALA A 350 -0.16 -1.21 5.22
CA ALA A 350 -1.59 -1.15 5.57
C ALA A 350 -2.52 -1.53 4.39
N GLU A 351 -2.12 -1.21 3.16
CA GLU A 351 -2.81 -1.61 1.92
C GLU A 351 -2.96 -3.12 1.80
N LEU A 352 -1.91 -3.87 2.11
CA LEU A 352 -1.97 -5.33 2.12
C LEU A 352 -3.05 -5.83 3.08
N LEU A 353 -3.11 -5.27 4.29
CA LEU A 353 -4.06 -5.71 5.30
C LEU A 353 -5.51 -5.51 4.84
N VAL A 354 -5.78 -4.36 4.21
CA VAL A 354 -7.10 -4.10 3.61
C VAL A 354 -7.38 -5.08 2.48
N ASN A 355 -6.41 -5.39 1.63
CA ASN A 355 -6.57 -6.36 0.56
C ASN A 355 -6.85 -7.78 1.09
N LEU A 356 -6.16 -8.23 2.14
CA LEU A 356 -6.43 -9.51 2.80
C LEU A 356 -7.85 -9.56 3.40
N SER A 357 -8.29 -8.49 4.06
CA SER A 357 -9.66 -8.40 4.59
C SER A 357 -10.71 -8.40 3.47
N ARG A 358 -10.41 -7.76 2.34
CA ARG A 358 -11.30 -7.72 1.18
C ARG A 358 -11.40 -9.10 0.52
N ASP A 359 -10.28 -9.81 0.37
CA ASP A 359 -10.24 -11.15 -0.21
C ASP A 359 -11.08 -12.14 0.63
N GLU A 360 -11.00 -12.08 1.96
CA GLU A 360 -11.88 -12.85 2.85
C GLU A 360 -13.35 -12.44 2.70
N GLY A 361 -13.62 -11.14 2.56
CA GLY A 361 -14.98 -10.62 2.33
C GLY A 361 -15.61 -11.17 1.05
N ILE A 362 -14.84 -11.22 -0.04
CA ILE A 362 -15.28 -11.79 -1.33
C ILE A 362 -15.58 -13.27 -1.18
N PHE A 363 -14.70 -14.03 -0.52
CA PHE A 363 -14.91 -15.46 -0.30
C PHE A 363 -16.18 -15.73 0.53
N ARG A 364 -16.47 -14.89 1.51
CA ARG A 364 -17.69 -15.00 2.33
C ARG A 364 -18.99 -14.71 1.60
N MET A 365 -18.95 -14.09 0.43
CA MET A 365 -20.16 -13.95 -0.39
C MET A 365 -20.74 -15.32 -0.77
N ALA A 366 -19.92 -16.38 -0.78
CA ALA A 366 -20.37 -17.76 -1.03
C ALA A 366 -21.40 -18.30 -0.02
N ILE A 367 -21.44 -17.79 1.22
CA ILE A 367 -22.46 -18.19 2.20
C ILE A 367 -23.68 -17.27 2.25
N THR A 368 -23.65 -16.16 1.49
CA THR A 368 -24.76 -15.21 1.44
C THR A 368 -25.81 -15.65 0.43
N GLU A 369 -27.03 -15.11 0.56
CA GLU A 369 -28.13 -15.43 -0.35
C GLU A 369 -27.85 -15.05 -1.81
N LYS A 370 -26.94 -14.10 -2.04
CA LYS A 370 -26.53 -13.66 -3.38
C LYS A 370 -25.53 -14.60 -4.04
N GLY A 371 -24.79 -15.40 -3.25
CA GLY A 371 -23.66 -16.21 -3.71
C GLY A 371 -22.46 -15.36 -4.16
N THR A 372 -21.45 -16.01 -4.73
CA THR A 372 -20.31 -15.29 -5.33
C THR A 372 -20.71 -14.57 -6.61
N ASP A 373 -20.17 -13.38 -6.86
CA ASP A 373 -20.49 -12.62 -8.07
C ASP A 373 -19.63 -13.11 -9.27
N PRO A 374 -20.26 -13.63 -10.36
CA PRO A 374 -19.56 -14.06 -11.56
C PRO A 374 -18.92 -12.93 -12.38
N ARG A 375 -19.35 -11.67 -12.19
CA ARG A 375 -18.91 -10.51 -12.97
C ARG A 375 -18.22 -9.50 -12.07
N TYR A 376 -17.14 -9.93 -11.44
CA TYR A 376 -16.38 -9.08 -10.53
C TYR A 376 -15.50 -8.07 -11.28
N ASN A 377 -15.98 -6.84 -11.42
CA ASN A 377 -15.15 -5.73 -11.88
C ASN A 377 -14.26 -5.26 -10.71
N SER A 378 -12.96 -5.60 -10.79
CA SER A 378 -12.00 -5.32 -9.72
C SER A 378 -11.91 -3.84 -9.34
N ILE A 379 -12.05 -2.95 -10.33
CA ILE A 379 -12.02 -1.50 -10.12
C ILE A 379 -13.27 -1.01 -9.40
N VAL A 380 -14.46 -1.38 -9.89
CA VAL A 380 -15.72 -0.99 -9.25
C VAL A 380 -15.77 -1.53 -7.83
N ALA A 381 -15.30 -2.75 -7.61
CA ALA A 381 -15.24 -3.33 -6.28
C ALA A 381 -14.23 -2.63 -5.36
N ALA A 382 -13.07 -2.21 -5.87
CA ALA A 382 -12.12 -1.39 -5.13
C ALA A 382 -12.72 -0.02 -4.74
N PHE A 383 -13.41 0.65 -5.67
CA PHE A 383 -14.08 1.92 -5.42
C PHE A 383 -15.42 1.80 -4.68
N SER A 384 -15.94 0.60 -4.48
CA SER A 384 -17.15 0.33 -3.70
C SER A 384 -16.83 -0.16 -2.28
N SER A 385 -15.61 -0.65 -2.04
CA SER A 385 -15.19 -1.12 -0.72
C SER A 385 -14.87 0.07 0.18
N TRP A 386 -15.66 0.24 1.25
CA TRP A 386 -15.42 1.28 2.25
C TRP A 386 -13.99 1.23 2.83
N GLN A 387 -13.40 0.03 2.96
CA GLN A 387 -12.04 -0.15 3.49
C GLN A 387 -10.99 0.47 2.57
N THR A 388 -11.13 0.25 1.26
CA THR A 388 -10.21 0.75 0.24
C THR A 388 -10.36 2.26 0.07
N ILE A 389 -11.59 2.78 0.04
CA ILE A 389 -11.85 4.23 0.00
C ILE A 389 -11.26 4.93 1.22
N THR A 390 -11.50 4.38 2.42
CA THR A 390 -10.98 4.93 3.67
C THR A 390 -9.46 4.95 3.69
N LEU A 391 -8.81 3.86 3.26
CA LEU A 391 -7.35 3.82 3.18
C LEU A 391 -6.79 4.78 2.14
N PHE A 392 -7.44 4.92 0.98
CA PHE A 392 -7.04 5.88 -0.05
C PHE A 392 -7.11 7.31 0.48
N ALA A 393 -8.19 7.67 1.17
CA ALA A 393 -8.34 8.98 1.81
C ALA A 393 -7.25 9.20 2.87
N PHE A 394 -6.97 8.20 3.72
CA PHE A 394 -5.90 8.28 4.71
C PHE A 394 -4.51 8.43 4.07
N LYS A 395 -4.22 7.71 2.99
CA LYS A 395 -2.94 7.84 2.27
C LYS A 395 -2.73 9.27 1.79
N ALA A 396 -3.70 9.82 1.06
CA ALA A 396 -3.63 11.18 0.55
C ALA A 396 -3.51 12.21 1.70
N ALA A 397 -4.33 12.07 2.75
CA ALA A 397 -4.33 12.99 3.89
C ALA A 397 -3.03 12.93 4.70
N VAL A 398 -2.49 11.74 4.98
CA VAL A 398 -1.26 11.56 5.77
C VAL A 398 -0.05 12.08 5.00
N HIS A 399 0.06 11.81 3.69
CA HIS A 399 1.16 12.36 2.88
C HIS A 399 1.07 13.88 2.74
N TRP A 400 -0.14 14.43 2.62
CA TRP A 400 -0.35 15.88 2.61
C TRP A 400 0.02 16.53 3.96
N LEU A 401 -0.48 15.99 5.08
CA LEU A 401 -0.16 16.46 6.43
C LEU A 401 1.34 16.35 6.74
N PHE A 402 2.00 15.31 6.25
CA PHE A 402 3.45 15.19 6.34
C PHE A 402 4.14 16.36 5.62
N GLY A 403 3.69 16.72 4.41
CA GLY A 403 4.20 17.91 3.70
C GLY A 403 3.93 19.23 4.41
N LEU A 404 2.85 19.36 5.19
CA LEU A 404 2.64 20.52 6.06
C LEU A 404 3.55 20.51 7.29
N SER A 405 3.95 19.34 7.76
CA SER A 405 4.78 19.15 8.95
C SER A 405 6.25 19.48 8.69
N ILE A 406 6.74 19.11 7.50
CA ILE A 406 8.08 19.41 7.03
C ILE A 406 7.99 19.99 5.63
N ASN A 407 8.35 21.27 5.49
CA ASN A 407 8.33 21.97 4.21
C ASN A 407 9.70 22.58 3.93
N ASN A 408 10.03 22.74 2.66
CA ASN A 408 11.22 23.45 2.23
C ASN A 408 10.80 24.84 1.76
N ASP A 409 11.34 25.88 2.36
CA ASP A 409 11.22 27.26 1.89
C ASP A 409 12.44 27.59 1.03
N PHE A 410 12.25 28.35 -0.05
CA PHE A 410 13.34 28.68 -0.98
C PHE A 410 14.51 29.41 -0.31
N ILE A 411 14.21 30.30 0.64
CA ILE A 411 15.22 31.15 1.28
C ILE A 411 15.57 30.63 2.66
N LEU A 412 14.56 30.26 3.44
CA LEU A 412 14.75 29.81 4.82
C LEU A 412 15.23 28.35 4.86
N GLY A 413 14.95 27.54 3.83
CA GLY A 413 15.31 26.13 3.81
C GLY A 413 14.29 25.23 4.50
N VAL A 414 14.76 24.09 5.02
CA VAL A 414 13.89 23.10 5.66
C VAL A 414 13.33 23.63 6.98
N ASN A 415 12.01 23.78 7.03
CA ASN A 415 11.22 24.20 8.18
C ASN A 415 10.39 23.03 8.71
N MET A 416 10.43 22.82 10.02
CA MET A 416 9.63 21.82 10.72
C MET A 416 8.63 22.51 11.65
N TYR A 417 7.35 22.13 11.55
CA TYR A 417 6.27 22.76 12.31
C TYR A 417 5.69 21.80 13.35
N PRO A 418 5.97 21.97 14.67
CA PRO A 418 5.50 21.06 15.70
C PRO A 418 3.98 20.84 15.77
N PRO A 419 3.11 21.88 15.67
CA PRO A 419 1.67 21.67 15.70
C PRO A 419 1.19 20.74 14.58
N GLN A 420 1.72 20.90 13.37
CA GLN A 420 1.43 20.07 12.21
C GLN A 420 1.95 18.64 12.40
N ILE A 421 3.12 18.47 13.00
CA ILE A 421 3.64 17.13 13.37
C ILE A 421 2.68 16.42 14.34
N PHE A 422 2.08 17.14 15.30
CA PHE A 422 1.06 16.57 16.19
C PHE A 422 -0.23 16.20 15.45
N TYR A 423 -0.70 17.03 14.52
CA TYR A 423 -1.85 16.68 13.67
C TYR A 423 -1.57 15.47 12.79
N PHE A 424 -0.41 15.41 12.13
CA PHE A 424 0.08 14.25 11.40
C PHE A 424 0.09 13.00 12.28
N THR A 425 0.60 13.11 13.52
CA THR A 425 0.65 12.01 14.49
C THR A 425 -0.75 11.54 14.89
N GLY A 426 -1.70 12.46 15.06
CA GLY A 426 -3.11 12.14 15.31
C GLY A 426 -3.75 11.37 14.17
N PHE A 427 -3.50 11.76 12.92
CA PHE A 427 -3.98 11.02 11.75
C PHE A 427 -3.28 9.66 11.60
N ALA A 428 -1.98 9.57 11.87
CA ALA A 428 -1.25 8.30 11.91
C ALA A 428 -1.84 7.34 12.95
N LEU A 429 -2.25 7.85 14.12
CA LEU A 429 -2.97 7.07 15.14
C LEU A 429 -4.33 6.59 14.62
N MET A 430 -5.10 7.43 13.91
CA MET A 430 -6.35 6.99 13.28
C MET A 430 -6.13 5.86 12.28
N VAL A 431 -5.08 5.92 11.46
CA VAL A 431 -4.70 4.84 10.54
C VAL A 431 -4.32 3.57 11.29
N ALA A 432 -3.53 3.67 12.36
CA ALA A 432 -3.14 2.53 13.19
C ALA A 432 -4.37 1.86 13.85
N VAL A 433 -5.31 2.66 14.38
CA VAL A 433 -6.58 2.15 14.94
C VAL A 433 -7.42 1.49 13.86
N PHE A 434 -7.55 2.10 12.68
CA PHE A 434 -8.28 1.53 11.55
C PHE A 434 -7.68 0.19 11.10
N ALA A 435 -6.35 0.12 10.92
CA ALA A 435 -5.66 -1.13 10.58
C ALA A 435 -5.82 -2.19 11.68
N THR A 436 -5.73 -1.79 12.95
CA THR A 436 -5.97 -2.69 14.10
C THR A 436 -7.40 -3.24 14.09
N TYR A 437 -8.39 -2.39 13.83
CA TYR A 437 -9.78 -2.81 13.71
C TYR A 437 -9.97 -3.82 12.56
N VAL A 438 -9.41 -3.53 11.37
CA VAL A 438 -9.51 -4.43 10.21
C VAL A 438 -8.82 -5.77 10.47
N SER A 439 -7.65 -5.79 11.10
CA SER A 439 -6.88 -7.02 11.38
C SER A 439 -7.48 -7.90 12.48
N LEU A 440 -8.07 -7.29 13.52
CA LEU A 440 -8.68 -8.01 14.65
C LEU A 440 -10.12 -8.45 14.36
N ARG A 441 -10.74 -7.92 13.30
CA ARG A 441 -12.10 -8.29 12.91
C ARG A 441 -12.17 -9.80 12.66
N ARG A 442 -12.89 -10.50 13.54
CA ARG A 442 -13.14 -11.92 13.38
C ARG A 442 -14.30 -12.13 12.43
N PRO A 443 -14.12 -12.91 11.36
CA PRO A 443 -15.22 -13.17 10.48
C PRO A 443 -16.23 -14.13 11.13
N MET A 444 -17.52 -13.88 10.84
CA MET A 444 -18.64 -14.65 11.40
C MET A 444 -19.13 -15.73 10.43
N GLY A 445 -19.58 -16.84 11.01
CA GLY A 445 -20.21 -17.94 10.27
C GLY A 445 -19.33 -19.19 10.13
N PRO A 446 -19.95 -20.31 9.73
CA PRO A 446 -19.33 -21.63 9.68
C PRO A 446 -18.25 -21.77 8.59
N LEU A 447 -18.23 -20.88 7.59
CA LEU A 447 -17.23 -20.88 6.53
C LEU A 447 -15.82 -20.68 7.13
N PRO A 448 -14.89 -21.63 6.91
CA PRO A 448 -13.50 -21.50 7.38
C PRO A 448 -12.84 -20.26 6.78
N ALA A 449 -12.10 -19.51 7.59
CA ALA A 449 -11.38 -18.33 7.12
C ALA A 449 -10.19 -18.72 6.23
N THR A 450 -10.02 -18.00 5.12
CA THR A 450 -8.95 -18.24 4.15
C THR A 450 -8.02 -17.04 4.03
N PHE A 451 -8.52 -15.81 4.21
CA PHE A 451 -7.78 -14.56 4.03
C PHE A 451 -6.99 -14.51 2.71
N GLY A 452 -7.54 -15.13 1.66
CA GLY A 452 -6.89 -15.20 0.35
C GLY A 452 -5.80 -16.27 0.21
N HIS A 453 -5.66 -17.19 1.17
CA HIS A 453 -4.75 -18.34 1.04
C HIS A 453 -5.24 -19.30 -0.04
N LEU A 454 -4.48 -19.44 -1.13
CA LEU A 454 -4.95 -20.07 -2.36
C LEU A 454 -5.22 -21.57 -2.17
N GLN A 455 -4.33 -22.29 -1.48
CA GLN A 455 -4.51 -23.72 -1.24
C GLN A 455 -5.73 -24.00 -0.35
N THR A 456 -5.96 -23.20 0.70
CA THR A 456 -7.14 -23.40 1.56
C THR A 456 -8.42 -23.11 0.79
N MET A 457 -8.43 -22.09 -0.08
CA MET A 457 -9.58 -21.85 -0.96
C MET A 457 -9.81 -23.02 -1.92
N ALA A 458 -8.75 -23.57 -2.53
CA ALA A 458 -8.84 -24.75 -3.39
C ALA A 458 -9.36 -25.99 -2.65
N ASP A 459 -9.01 -26.17 -1.38
CA ASP A 459 -9.49 -27.28 -0.55
C ASP A 459 -11.01 -27.17 -0.26
N LEU A 460 -11.52 -25.95 -0.06
CA LEU A 460 -12.91 -25.66 0.26
C LEU A 460 -13.85 -25.65 -0.95
N ILE A 461 -13.33 -25.37 -2.14
CA ILE A 461 -14.09 -25.32 -3.40
C ILE A 461 -14.00 -26.70 -4.06
N ASP A 462 -15.14 -27.34 -4.28
CA ASP A 462 -15.19 -28.67 -4.88
C ASP A 462 -15.84 -28.70 -6.26
N ASP A 463 -16.87 -27.89 -6.47
CA ASP A 463 -17.47 -27.65 -7.77
C ASP A 463 -17.28 -26.18 -8.17
N TRP A 464 -16.66 -25.96 -9.35
CA TRP A 464 -16.42 -24.64 -9.92
C TRP A 464 -17.58 -24.17 -10.79
N GLU A 465 -18.25 -23.12 -10.36
CA GLU A 465 -19.39 -22.52 -11.04
C GLU A 465 -19.24 -20.99 -11.12
N ASP A 466 -19.97 -20.36 -12.05
CA ASP A 466 -19.94 -18.90 -12.20
C ASP A 466 -20.44 -18.20 -10.93
N ARG A 467 -21.54 -18.70 -10.35
CA ARG A 467 -22.06 -18.29 -9.04
C ARG A 467 -22.01 -19.50 -8.12
N MET A 468 -21.19 -19.41 -7.08
CA MET A 468 -20.98 -20.47 -6.11
C MET A 468 -21.67 -20.13 -4.80
N PHE A 469 -22.25 -21.16 -4.21
CA PHE A 469 -22.72 -21.17 -2.83
C PHE A 469 -21.97 -22.24 -2.07
N TRP A 470 -21.58 -21.96 -0.83
CA TRP A 470 -20.90 -22.91 0.04
C TRP A 470 -21.80 -23.34 1.19
N GLY A 471 -21.84 -24.63 1.50
CA GLY A 471 -22.64 -25.15 2.60
C GLY A 471 -22.58 -26.67 2.76
N HIS A 472 -23.50 -27.21 3.55
CA HIS A 472 -23.69 -28.65 3.72
C HIS A 472 -24.18 -29.28 2.42
N LYS A 473 -23.49 -30.33 1.97
CA LYS A 473 -23.72 -30.95 0.67
C LYS A 473 -24.12 -32.41 0.76
N GLN A 474 -23.51 -33.17 1.67
CA GLN A 474 -23.82 -34.59 1.83
C GLN A 474 -23.80 -34.98 3.32
N MET A 475 -24.76 -35.81 3.68
CA MET A 475 -24.79 -36.53 4.95
C MET A 475 -23.82 -37.71 4.88
N GLY A 476 -23.00 -37.87 5.91
CA GLY A 476 -22.16 -39.04 6.10
C GLY A 476 -23.01 -40.25 6.43
N TYR A 477 -22.74 -41.37 5.76
CA TYR A 477 -23.41 -42.64 6.01
C TYR A 477 -22.54 -43.56 6.88
N GLY A 478 -23.16 -44.36 7.75
CA GLY A 478 -22.45 -45.40 8.51
C GLY A 478 -21.38 -44.89 9.48
N GLY A 479 -21.58 -43.70 10.08
CA GLY A 479 -20.61 -43.09 11.01
C GLY A 479 -19.50 -42.27 10.33
N ALA A 480 -19.53 -42.14 8.99
CA ALA A 480 -18.68 -41.19 8.28
C ALA A 480 -19.07 -39.74 8.62
N PRO A 481 -18.12 -38.79 8.60
CA PRO A 481 -18.42 -37.38 8.79
C PRO A 481 -19.23 -36.81 7.61
N ASN A 482 -19.94 -35.72 7.86
CA ASN A 482 -20.64 -34.96 6.83
C ASN A 482 -19.66 -34.24 5.90
N TYR A 483 -20.16 -33.77 4.76
CA TYR A 483 -19.35 -33.07 3.78
C TYR A 483 -19.93 -31.71 3.43
N ALA A 484 -19.06 -30.70 3.43
CA ALA A 484 -19.35 -29.33 3.02
C ALA A 484 -18.53 -28.98 1.78
N GLY A 485 -19.12 -28.18 0.90
CA GLY A 485 -18.49 -27.81 -0.36
C GLY A 485 -19.27 -26.72 -1.07
N THR A 486 -18.92 -26.48 -2.32
CA THR A 486 -19.56 -25.54 -3.22
C THR A 486 -20.61 -26.21 -4.11
N SER A 487 -21.61 -25.42 -4.54
CA SER A 487 -22.63 -25.80 -5.51
C SER A 487 -23.11 -24.58 -6.29
N LYS A 488 -23.71 -24.82 -7.47
CA LYS A 488 -24.43 -23.81 -8.26
C LYS A 488 -25.70 -23.32 -7.56
N THR A 489 -26.33 -24.19 -6.79
CA THR A 489 -27.56 -23.90 -6.04
C THR A 489 -27.24 -23.57 -4.59
N ARG A 490 -28.12 -22.78 -3.96
CA ARG A 490 -28.00 -22.44 -2.54
C ARG A 490 -27.98 -23.72 -1.71
N LEU A 491 -26.97 -23.85 -0.86
CA LEU A 491 -26.83 -24.95 0.09
C LEU A 491 -27.28 -24.52 1.49
N GLU A 492 -27.68 -25.49 2.30
CA GLU A 492 -27.95 -25.27 3.71
C GLU A 492 -26.66 -24.99 4.47
N MET A 493 -26.75 -24.20 5.54
CA MET A 493 -25.59 -23.92 6.37
C MET A 493 -25.13 -25.19 7.09
N PRO A 494 -23.80 -25.41 7.24
CA PRO A 494 -23.29 -26.52 8.03
C PRO A 494 -23.79 -26.48 9.47
N ARG A 495 -24.16 -27.64 10.00
CA ARG A 495 -24.62 -27.81 11.38
C ARG A 495 -23.43 -27.75 12.32
N LEU A 496 -23.50 -26.91 13.36
CA LEU A 496 -22.36 -26.59 14.23
C LEU A 496 -21.93 -27.77 15.15
N ASP A 497 -22.85 -28.69 15.41
CA ASP A 497 -22.70 -29.82 16.32
C ASP A 497 -22.17 -31.10 15.64
N GLU A 498 -22.19 -31.13 14.30
CA GLU A 498 -21.78 -32.27 13.48
C GLU A 498 -20.33 -32.15 12.99
N TYR A 499 -19.70 -33.31 12.73
CA TYR A 499 -18.35 -33.37 12.19
C TYR A 499 -18.37 -33.35 10.66
N TYR A 500 -17.51 -32.51 10.08
CA TYR A 500 -17.31 -32.43 8.65
C TYR A 500 -15.91 -32.89 8.26
N GLY A 501 -15.80 -33.72 7.22
CA GLY A 501 -14.54 -34.31 6.76
C GLY A 501 -14.56 -34.63 5.28
N GLY A 502 -13.46 -35.22 4.78
CA GLY A 502 -13.34 -35.52 3.35
C GLY A 502 -14.31 -36.58 2.86
N ASN A 503 -14.81 -36.38 1.65
CA ASN A 503 -15.62 -37.38 0.97
C ASN A 503 -14.71 -38.45 0.34
N LYS A 504 -14.58 -39.60 1.00
CA LYS A 504 -13.87 -40.78 0.46
C LYS A 504 -14.63 -41.47 -0.68
N SER A 505 -15.89 -41.10 -0.95
CA SER A 505 -16.76 -41.80 -1.90
C SER A 505 -16.61 -41.33 -3.36
N ARG A 506 -15.81 -40.29 -3.64
CA ARG A 506 -15.54 -39.80 -5.00
C ARG A 506 -14.07 -40.07 -5.35
N THR A 507 -13.75 -41.33 -5.64
CA THR A 507 -12.70 -41.61 -6.64
C THR A 507 -13.17 -40.97 -7.94
N SER A 508 -12.63 -39.79 -8.28
CA SER A 508 -12.83 -39.24 -9.61
C SER A 508 -12.25 -40.23 -10.61
N LEU A 509 -13.12 -40.90 -11.36
CA LEU A 509 -12.79 -41.81 -12.46
C LEU A 509 -12.13 -41.10 -13.68
N SER A 510 -11.48 -39.97 -13.46
CA SER A 510 -10.70 -39.23 -14.44
C SER A 510 -9.40 -38.78 -13.77
N GLY A 511 -8.38 -39.63 -13.82
CA GLY A 511 -7.08 -39.35 -13.20
C GLY A 511 -6.21 -40.59 -13.19
N SER A 512 -5.52 -40.81 -14.31
CA SER A 512 -4.42 -41.75 -14.50
C SER A 512 -3.58 -41.98 -13.25
N LEU A 513 -3.40 -43.26 -12.90
CA LEU A 513 -2.39 -43.76 -11.96
C LEU A 513 -1.01 -43.19 -12.28
N ILE A 514 -0.59 -42.16 -11.55
CA ILE A 514 0.83 -41.88 -11.27
C ILE A 514 0.99 -41.90 -9.76
N SER A 515 1.10 -43.12 -9.25
CA SER A 515 1.64 -43.41 -7.93
C SER A 515 3.14 -43.14 -7.96
N GLY A 516 3.61 -42.11 -7.27
CA GLY A 516 5.05 -41.93 -7.07
C GLY A 516 5.55 -40.52 -6.82
N MET A 517 4.96 -39.76 -5.90
CA MET A 517 5.72 -38.72 -5.18
C MET A 517 5.32 -38.74 -3.71
N SER A 518 6.25 -39.16 -2.86
CA SER A 518 6.13 -39.22 -1.41
C SER A 518 5.71 -37.85 -0.85
N MET A 519 4.74 -37.84 0.06
CA MET A 519 4.29 -36.65 0.82
C MET A 519 5.44 -35.94 1.56
N GLU A 520 6.58 -36.60 1.75
CA GLU A 520 7.76 -36.02 2.40
C GLU A 520 8.38 -34.87 1.58
N HIS A 521 8.26 -34.87 0.25
CA HIS A 521 8.81 -33.79 -0.57
C HIS A 521 8.01 -32.47 -0.47
N LEU A 522 6.69 -32.55 -0.23
CA LEU A 522 5.83 -31.39 -0.03
C LEU A 522 5.98 -30.81 1.38
N ALA A 523 6.23 -31.65 2.40
CA ALA A 523 6.56 -31.18 3.74
C ALA A 523 7.94 -30.50 3.78
N ALA A 524 8.94 -31.08 3.08
CA ALA A 524 10.30 -30.53 3.03
C ALA A 524 10.39 -29.19 2.28
N SER A 525 9.57 -28.95 1.24
CA SER A 525 9.55 -27.64 0.57
C SER A 525 8.91 -26.54 1.42
N TYR A 526 8.03 -26.90 2.36
CA TYR A 526 7.38 -25.95 3.26
C TYR A 526 8.29 -25.50 4.42
N ASP A 527 9.18 -26.37 4.91
CA ASP A 527 10.07 -26.04 6.04
C ASP A 527 11.28 -25.17 5.62
N MET A 528 11.80 -25.35 4.40
CA MET A 528 12.88 -24.50 3.87
C MET A 528 12.47 -23.04 3.63
N GLN A 529 11.17 -22.77 3.44
CA GLN A 529 10.69 -21.44 3.04
C GLN A 529 10.44 -20.50 4.24
N TYR A 530 10.24 -21.05 5.44
CA TYR A 530 10.01 -20.28 6.67
C TYR A 530 11.24 -20.19 7.59
N ASN A 531 12.19 -21.13 7.51
CA ASN A 531 13.44 -21.08 8.29
C ASN A 531 14.65 -20.54 7.52
N GLY A 532 14.55 -20.26 6.21
CA GLY A 532 15.67 -19.83 5.36
C GLY A 532 15.98 -18.32 5.33
N GLY A 533 15.51 -17.56 6.32
CA GLY A 533 15.54 -16.09 6.28
C GLY A 533 16.30 -15.43 7.42
N MET A 534 17.60 -15.72 7.61
CA MET A 534 18.62 -14.77 8.09
C MET A 534 20.02 -15.41 8.13
N PHE A 535 20.97 -14.78 7.44
CA PHE A 535 22.44 -14.91 7.55
C PHE A 535 23.06 -16.32 7.67
N SER A 536 23.65 -16.81 6.58
CA SER A 536 24.82 -17.68 6.68
C SER A 536 25.79 -17.38 5.54
N THR A 537 26.75 -16.51 5.84
CA THR A 537 27.99 -16.30 5.09
C THR A 537 28.90 -17.51 5.26
N TYR A 538 29.13 -18.25 4.19
CA TYR A 538 30.34 -19.08 3.97
C TYR A 538 30.65 -18.93 2.47
N GLY A 539 31.82 -18.54 1.99
CA GLY A 539 33.15 -18.71 2.56
C GLY A 539 33.81 -19.95 1.98
N TYR A 540 34.06 -19.94 0.67
CA TYR A 540 35.16 -20.62 -0.02
C TYR A 540 35.51 -19.85 -1.29
#